data_AF-A0A929F5I3-F1
#
_entry.id   AF-A0A929F5I3-F1
#
_cell.length_a   1.000
_cell.length_b   1.000
_cell.length_c   1.000
_cell.angle_alpha   90.00
_cell.angle_beta   90.00
_cell.angle_gamma   90.00
#
_symmetry.space_group_name_H-M   'P 1'
#
loop_
_entity.id
_entity.type
_entity.pdbx_description
1 polymer ?
#
loop_
_entity_poly.entity_id
_entity_poly.type
_entity_poly.pdbx_seq_one_letter_code
_entity_poly.pdbx_strand_id
1 'polypeptide(L)'
;LTASLAGAAPDILWTVSDHAGPFVAAGIVEAVDNFFDLNMYVDSAMDAVKLEGKYWGIPISNGNQLMLLYNKKLIAEAPKDTDELFTVGKKLTTGGNYALVWNQTEPFWLVPWLGGFKGKVFAEDGVTPTLNTPEMVATLKFLHDMKFDAKIVPLECDYDGADTLFKEGKAAMIINGDWSISGYVSALGDDLGVARIPKVSATGEWPKPYTSGVYFMLTKGISGDKLKAAQDFIGFVSSKEK
;
A
#
# COMPACT_ATOMS: atom_id res chain seq x y z
N LEU A 1 -11.76 1.86 16.13
CA LEU A 1 -13.08 2.48 16.38
C LEU A 1 -13.85 1.80 17.52
N THR A 2 -14.23 0.52 17.40
CA THR A 2 -15.06 -0.20 18.40
C THR A 2 -14.48 -0.16 19.83
N ALA A 3 -13.19 -0.42 19.99
CA ALA A 3 -12.53 -0.37 21.30
C ALA A 3 -12.56 1.05 21.91
N SER A 4 -12.44 2.10 21.08
CA SER A 4 -12.54 3.48 21.54
C SER A 4 -13.94 3.83 22.01
N LEU A 5 -14.97 3.41 21.28
CA LEU A 5 -16.37 3.59 21.68
C LEU A 5 -16.71 2.81 22.96
N ALA A 6 -16.00 1.70 23.21
CA ALA A 6 -16.09 0.92 24.44
C ALA A 6 -15.25 1.47 25.61
N GLY A 7 -14.57 2.60 25.45
CA GLY A 7 -13.72 3.21 26.50
C GLY A 7 -12.39 2.49 26.75
N ALA A 8 -11.96 1.64 25.81
CA ALA A 8 -10.76 0.81 25.90
C ALA A 8 -9.81 1.05 24.71
N ALA A 9 -9.71 2.29 24.25
CA ALA A 9 -8.76 2.65 23.19
C ALA A 9 -7.30 2.43 23.67
N PRO A 10 -6.39 2.01 22.78
CA PRO A 10 -4.96 2.09 23.06
C PRO A 10 -4.54 3.55 23.19
N ASP A 11 -3.42 3.82 23.84
CA ASP A 11 -2.92 5.20 23.97
C ASP A 11 -2.33 5.73 22.64
N ILE A 12 -1.73 4.84 21.85
CA ILE A 12 -1.10 5.14 20.55
C ILE A 12 -1.61 4.14 19.50
N LEU A 13 -1.88 4.62 18.29
CA LEU A 13 -2.22 3.81 17.12
C LEU A 13 -1.04 3.81 16.15
N TRP A 14 -0.47 2.64 15.85
CA TRP A 14 0.44 2.45 14.72
C TRP A 14 -0.39 2.18 13.47
N THR A 15 -0.38 3.09 12.51
CA THR A 15 -1.35 3.07 11.41
C THR A 15 -0.89 3.79 10.13
N VAL A 16 -1.76 3.94 9.14
CA VAL A 16 -1.49 4.58 7.83
C VAL A 16 -2.22 5.92 7.70
N SER A 17 -1.81 6.79 6.77
CA SER A 17 -2.33 8.18 6.72
C SER A 17 -3.82 8.26 6.44
N ASP A 18 -4.37 7.37 5.60
CA ASP A 18 -5.77 7.38 5.19
C ASP A 18 -6.75 7.10 6.34
N HIS A 19 -6.27 6.56 7.46
CA HIS A 19 -7.06 6.45 8.69
C HIS A 19 -7.28 7.79 9.41
N ALA A 20 -6.48 8.83 9.12
CA ALA A 20 -6.61 10.13 9.77
C ALA A 20 -8.02 10.71 9.53
N GLY A 21 -8.51 10.71 8.29
CA GLY A 21 -9.83 11.24 7.92
C GLY A 21 -10.98 10.67 8.77
N PRO A 22 -11.25 9.35 8.71
CA PRO A 22 -12.32 8.74 9.48
C PRO A 22 -12.10 8.84 11.00
N PHE A 23 -10.86 8.80 11.50
CA PHE A 23 -10.60 8.90 12.94
C PHE A 23 -10.81 10.32 13.48
N VAL A 24 -10.47 11.35 12.70
CA VAL A 24 -10.77 12.75 13.00
C VAL A 24 -12.27 12.98 13.00
N ALA A 25 -12.97 12.53 11.95
CA ALA A 25 -14.42 12.64 11.84
C ALA A 25 -15.14 11.92 13.01
N ALA A 26 -14.60 10.80 13.48
CA ALA A 26 -15.13 10.06 14.63
C ALA A 26 -14.72 10.67 15.99
N GLY A 27 -13.82 11.66 16.02
CA GLY A 27 -13.37 12.32 17.25
C GLY A 27 -12.54 11.44 18.18
N ILE A 28 -11.86 10.42 17.65
CA ILE A 28 -11.14 9.41 18.47
C ILE A 28 -9.63 9.61 18.54
N VAL A 29 -9.08 10.58 17.79
CA VAL A 29 -7.66 10.94 17.79
C VAL A 29 -7.45 12.38 18.26
N GLU A 30 -6.22 12.69 18.67
CA GLU A 30 -5.79 14.03 19.10
C GLU A 30 -4.82 14.64 18.08
N ALA A 31 -4.92 15.96 17.88
CA ALA A 31 -3.97 16.68 17.04
C ALA A 31 -2.59 16.73 17.71
N VAL A 32 -1.52 16.55 16.94
CA VAL A 32 -0.17 16.37 17.47
C VAL A 32 0.65 17.67 17.51
N ASP A 33 0.10 18.76 16.96
CA ASP A 33 0.76 20.07 16.80
C ASP A 33 1.43 20.60 18.08
N ASN A 34 0.80 20.38 19.24
CA ASN A 34 1.29 20.90 20.52
C ASN A 34 2.10 19.86 21.33
N PHE A 35 2.31 18.67 20.79
CA PHE A 35 2.96 17.58 21.53
C PHE A 35 4.35 17.22 20.99
N PHE A 36 4.67 17.60 19.76
CA PHE A 36 5.92 17.25 19.09
C PHE A 36 6.49 18.45 18.33
N ASP A 37 7.81 18.50 18.17
CA ASP A 37 8.44 19.43 17.24
C ASP A 37 8.31 18.88 15.81
N LEU A 38 7.35 19.40 15.05
CA LEU A 38 7.04 18.87 13.73
C LEU A 38 8.13 19.15 12.69
N ASN A 39 9.04 20.10 12.94
CA ASN A 39 10.11 20.48 12.01
C ASN A 39 11.19 19.40 11.83
N MET A 40 11.18 18.37 12.68
CA MET A 40 12.08 17.23 12.56
C MET A 40 11.65 16.24 11.46
N TYR A 41 10.42 16.35 10.95
CA TYR A 41 9.85 15.42 9.98
C TYR A 41 9.82 16.00 8.57
N VAL A 42 9.77 15.13 7.56
CA VAL A 42 9.69 15.54 6.15
C VAL A 42 8.30 16.09 5.84
N ASP A 43 8.24 17.29 5.25
CA ASP A 43 6.99 18.00 4.95
C ASP A 43 5.96 17.14 4.23
N SER A 44 6.38 16.40 3.19
CA SER A 44 5.47 15.56 2.41
C SER A 44 4.81 14.43 3.23
N ALA A 45 5.46 13.96 4.29
CA ALA A 45 4.91 12.97 5.21
C ALA A 45 3.91 13.62 6.16
N MET A 46 4.24 14.79 6.68
CA MET A 46 3.35 15.55 7.55
C MET A 46 2.07 15.98 6.80
N ASP A 47 2.20 16.42 5.55
CA ASP A 47 1.07 16.84 4.72
C ASP A 47 0.05 15.72 4.47
N ALA A 48 0.49 14.45 4.42
CA ALA A 48 -0.40 13.31 4.22
C ALA A 48 -1.36 13.07 5.40
N VAL A 49 -1.07 13.58 6.60
CA VAL A 49 -1.93 13.52 7.79
C VAL A 49 -2.44 14.89 8.24
N LYS A 50 -2.32 15.90 7.37
CA LYS A 50 -2.82 17.25 7.62
C LYS A 50 -4.28 17.35 7.22
N LEU A 51 -5.14 17.61 8.19
CA LEU A 51 -6.58 17.79 7.98
C LEU A 51 -7.04 19.03 8.73
N GLU A 52 -7.81 19.88 8.05
CA GLU A 52 -8.36 21.12 8.62
C GLU A 52 -7.28 22.03 9.26
N GLY A 53 -6.08 22.05 8.66
CA GLY A 53 -4.95 22.87 9.12
C GLY A 53 -4.19 22.32 10.32
N LYS A 54 -4.54 21.13 10.83
CA LYS A 54 -3.86 20.45 11.96
C LYS A 54 -3.22 19.15 11.51
N TYR A 55 -2.22 18.69 12.25
CA TYR A 55 -1.56 17.42 12.02
C TYR A 55 -2.10 16.36 12.98
N TRP A 56 -2.42 15.18 12.46
CA TRP A 56 -3.11 14.13 13.23
C TRP A 56 -2.28 12.86 13.45
N GLY A 57 -1.02 12.89 13.06
CA GLY A 57 -0.09 11.79 13.31
C GLY A 57 1.36 12.20 13.12
N ILE A 58 2.26 11.38 13.65
CA ILE A 58 3.70 11.53 13.54
C ILE A 58 4.25 10.42 12.63
N PRO A 59 4.94 10.76 11.53
CA PRO A 59 5.44 9.77 10.59
C PRO A 59 6.57 8.94 11.19
N ILE A 60 6.51 7.63 10.96
CA ILE A 60 7.51 6.62 11.31
C ILE A 60 8.40 6.35 10.10
N SER A 61 7.77 6.19 8.94
CA SER A 61 8.44 5.92 7.67
C SER A 61 7.63 6.51 6.52
N ASN A 62 8.32 6.81 5.42
CA ASN A 62 7.70 7.02 4.11
C ASN A 62 7.73 5.69 3.35
N GLY A 63 6.63 5.32 2.71
CA GLY A 63 6.54 4.05 1.99
C GLY A 63 5.09 3.66 1.72
N ASN A 64 4.68 2.53 2.30
CA ASN A 64 3.33 1.96 2.16
C ASN A 64 2.88 1.99 0.69
N GLN A 65 3.74 1.46 -0.19
CA GLN A 65 3.60 1.61 -1.63
C GLN A 65 3.80 0.29 -2.34
N LEU A 66 2.92 0.01 -3.30
CA LEU A 66 2.98 -1.22 -4.08
C LEU A 66 4.09 -1.19 -5.12
N MET A 67 4.77 -2.31 -5.26
CA MET A 67 5.80 -2.57 -6.25
C MET A 67 5.61 -3.96 -6.85
N LEU A 68 6.31 -4.24 -7.94
CA LEU A 68 6.43 -5.60 -8.46
C LEU A 68 7.65 -6.25 -7.81
N LEU A 69 7.45 -7.38 -7.13
CA LEU A 69 8.53 -8.26 -6.71
C LEU A 69 8.51 -9.51 -7.56
N TYR A 70 9.68 -10.06 -7.86
CA TYR A 70 9.79 -11.22 -8.73
C TYR A 70 10.86 -12.19 -8.25
N ASN A 71 10.64 -13.48 -8.53
CA ASN A 71 11.56 -14.55 -8.18
C ASN A 71 12.46 -14.85 -9.39
N LYS A 72 13.75 -14.50 -9.27
CA LYS A 72 14.77 -14.67 -10.32
C LYS A 72 14.98 -16.11 -10.76
N LYS A 73 14.59 -17.11 -9.96
CA LYS A 73 14.59 -18.52 -10.38
C LYS A 73 13.51 -18.85 -11.41
N LEU A 74 12.41 -18.11 -11.41
CA LEU A 74 11.26 -18.34 -12.28
C LEU A 74 11.21 -17.37 -13.45
N ILE A 75 11.70 -16.15 -13.25
CA ILE A 75 11.77 -15.11 -14.27
C ILE A 75 13.02 -14.24 -14.06
N ALA A 76 13.91 -14.17 -15.07
CA ALA A 76 15.20 -13.49 -14.94
C ALA A 76 15.07 -11.97 -14.75
N GLU A 77 14.12 -11.34 -15.46
CA GLU A 77 13.83 -9.91 -15.40
C GLU A 77 12.32 -9.66 -15.35
N ALA A 78 11.90 -8.61 -14.65
CA ALA A 78 10.51 -8.18 -14.64
C ALA A 78 10.06 -7.72 -16.04
N PRO A 79 8.81 -8.00 -16.44
CA PRO A 79 8.26 -7.51 -17.70
C PRO A 79 8.18 -5.98 -17.69
N LYS A 80 8.55 -5.37 -18.82
CA LYS A 80 8.64 -3.91 -18.96
C LYS A 80 7.26 -3.26 -19.11
N ASP A 81 6.36 -3.99 -19.75
CA ASP A 81 4.99 -3.56 -20.03
C ASP A 81 3.99 -4.71 -19.91
N THR A 82 2.71 -4.37 -20.02
CA THR A 82 1.63 -5.33 -19.87
C THR A 82 1.58 -6.36 -21.00
N ASP A 83 2.03 -6.04 -22.22
CA ASP A 83 2.03 -7.00 -23.33
C ASP A 83 3.09 -8.09 -23.10
N GLU A 84 4.26 -7.70 -22.61
CA GLU A 84 5.30 -8.62 -22.15
C GLU A 84 4.79 -9.45 -20.97
N LEU A 85 4.14 -8.82 -19.97
CA LEU A 85 3.53 -9.52 -18.82
C LEU A 85 2.54 -10.61 -19.28
N PHE A 86 1.66 -10.31 -20.23
CA PHE A 86 0.72 -11.30 -20.79
C PHE A 86 1.45 -12.42 -21.54
N THR A 87 2.51 -12.08 -22.29
CA THR A 87 3.27 -13.03 -23.10
C THR A 87 4.06 -14.00 -22.23
N VAL A 88 4.80 -13.50 -21.24
CA VAL A 88 5.54 -14.34 -20.30
C VAL A 88 4.58 -15.06 -19.36
N GLY A 89 3.48 -14.40 -18.98
CA GLY A 89 2.56 -14.95 -18.00
C GLY A 89 1.85 -16.21 -18.48
N LYS A 90 1.46 -16.26 -19.76
CA LYS A 90 0.89 -17.49 -20.36
C LYS A 90 1.85 -18.68 -20.36
N LYS A 91 3.17 -18.42 -20.34
CA LYS A 91 4.20 -19.48 -20.28
C LYS A 91 4.48 -19.93 -18.85
N LEU A 92 4.43 -18.99 -17.90
CA LEU A 92 4.77 -19.24 -16.49
C LEU A 92 3.59 -19.84 -15.71
N THR A 93 2.35 -19.60 -16.13
CA THR A 93 1.18 -20.16 -15.47
C THR A 93 0.90 -21.59 -15.93
N THR A 94 1.40 -22.57 -15.20
CA THR A 94 1.22 -24.01 -15.47
C THR A 94 1.14 -24.82 -14.18
N GLY A 95 0.30 -25.87 -14.16
CA GLY A 95 0.36 -26.90 -13.12
C GLY A 95 0.24 -26.40 -11.68
N GLY A 96 -0.54 -25.33 -11.44
CA GLY A 96 -0.69 -24.71 -10.12
C GLY A 96 0.33 -23.63 -9.78
N ASN A 97 1.24 -23.32 -10.71
CA ASN A 97 2.07 -22.11 -10.66
C ASN A 97 1.38 -20.97 -11.40
N TYR A 98 1.65 -19.73 -10.97
CA TYR A 98 1.08 -18.52 -11.53
C TYR A 98 2.19 -17.56 -11.97
N ALA A 99 1.92 -16.79 -13.02
CA ALA A 99 2.82 -15.73 -13.42
C ALA A 99 2.84 -14.58 -12.41
N LEU A 100 1.66 -14.17 -11.96
CA LEU A 100 1.48 -13.02 -11.09
C LEU A 100 0.43 -13.33 -10.02
N VAL A 101 0.71 -12.94 -8.78
CA VAL A 101 -0.25 -12.95 -7.66
C VAL A 101 -0.34 -11.57 -7.02
N TRP A 102 -1.48 -11.26 -6.42
CA TRP A 102 -1.69 -10.06 -5.61
C TRP A 102 -2.95 -10.23 -4.76
N ASN A 103 -3.16 -9.32 -3.80
CA ASN A 103 -4.38 -9.30 -3.01
C ASN A 103 -5.57 -8.79 -3.83
N GLN A 104 -6.43 -9.68 -4.30
CA GLN A 104 -7.59 -9.33 -5.14
C GLN A 104 -8.80 -8.82 -4.35
N THR A 105 -8.76 -8.87 -3.01
CA THR A 105 -9.90 -8.49 -2.17
C THR A 105 -9.86 -7.03 -1.71
N GLU A 106 -8.75 -6.31 -1.96
CA GLU A 106 -8.56 -4.94 -1.53
C GLU A 106 -8.35 -3.95 -2.69
N PRO A 107 -9.13 -2.86 -2.79
CA PRO A 107 -9.00 -1.85 -3.83
C PRO A 107 -7.62 -1.18 -3.90
N PHE A 108 -6.84 -1.21 -2.81
CA PHE A 108 -5.48 -0.65 -2.78
C PHE A 108 -4.58 -1.25 -3.89
N TRP A 109 -4.78 -2.52 -4.25
CA TRP A 109 -4.07 -3.19 -5.34
C TRP A 109 -4.61 -2.88 -6.74
N LEU A 110 -5.83 -2.36 -6.84
CA LEU A 110 -6.44 -1.93 -8.10
C LEU A 110 -5.97 -0.52 -8.49
N VAL A 111 -5.85 0.39 -7.52
CA VAL A 111 -5.55 1.81 -7.75
C VAL A 111 -4.31 2.06 -8.64
N PRO A 112 -3.17 1.34 -8.49
CA PRO A 112 -2.04 1.56 -9.38
C PRO A 112 -2.42 1.43 -10.85
N TRP A 113 -3.21 0.42 -11.20
CA TRP A 113 -3.67 0.18 -12.56
C TRP A 113 -4.58 1.28 -13.05
N LEU A 114 -5.49 1.78 -12.21
CA LEU A 114 -6.34 2.94 -12.55
C LEU A 114 -5.50 4.14 -12.98
N GLY A 115 -4.43 4.45 -12.24
CA GLY A 115 -3.50 5.50 -12.61
C GLY A 115 -2.75 5.24 -13.92
N GLY A 116 -2.44 3.97 -14.22
CA GLY A 116 -1.91 3.53 -15.51
C GLY A 116 -2.92 3.66 -16.66
N PHE A 117 -4.22 3.57 -16.38
CA PHE A 117 -5.28 3.89 -17.34
C PHE A 117 -5.68 5.38 -17.35
N LYS A 118 -4.87 6.25 -16.73
CA LYS A 118 -5.08 7.71 -16.63
C LYS A 118 -6.29 8.12 -15.78
N GLY A 119 -6.89 7.18 -15.04
CA GLY A 119 -7.96 7.47 -14.10
C GLY A 119 -7.46 8.01 -12.76
N LYS A 120 -8.40 8.49 -11.95
CA LYS A 120 -8.18 8.97 -10.57
C LYS A 120 -9.34 8.50 -9.68
N VAL A 121 -9.07 8.29 -8.40
CA VAL A 121 -10.11 7.94 -7.41
C VAL A 121 -10.96 9.16 -7.04
N PHE A 122 -10.31 10.33 -6.93
CA PHE A 122 -10.94 11.60 -6.62
C PHE A 122 -10.67 12.62 -7.73
N ALA A 123 -11.57 13.60 -7.87
CA ALA A 123 -11.39 14.77 -8.70
C ALA A 123 -10.26 15.67 -8.15
N GLU A 124 -9.95 16.77 -8.84
CA GLU A 124 -8.89 17.71 -8.44
C GLU A 124 -9.17 18.42 -7.11
N ASP A 125 -10.43 18.45 -6.67
CA ASP A 125 -10.81 18.97 -5.35
C ASP A 125 -10.39 18.05 -4.18
N GLY A 126 -9.92 16.83 -4.48
CA GLY A 126 -9.44 15.86 -3.50
C GLY A 126 -10.54 15.19 -2.67
N VAL A 127 -11.82 15.51 -2.90
CA VAL A 127 -12.94 15.03 -2.07
C VAL A 127 -14.09 14.42 -2.86
N THR A 128 -14.24 14.77 -4.14
CA THR A 128 -15.30 14.23 -5.00
C THR A 128 -14.85 12.92 -5.64
N PRO A 129 -15.49 11.77 -5.36
CA PRO A 129 -15.11 10.50 -5.96
C PRO A 129 -15.41 10.46 -7.47
N THR A 130 -14.49 9.91 -8.26
CA THR A 130 -14.58 9.79 -9.73
C THR A 130 -14.48 8.32 -10.17
N LEU A 131 -15.40 7.49 -9.68
CA LEU A 131 -15.35 6.04 -9.89
C LEU A 131 -16.09 5.55 -11.15
N ASN A 132 -17.11 6.29 -11.61
CA ASN A 132 -17.87 5.92 -12.81
C ASN A 132 -17.29 6.63 -14.04
N THR A 133 -16.13 6.16 -14.51
CA THR A 133 -15.37 6.77 -15.61
C THR A 133 -14.96 5.73 -16.65
N PRO A 134 -14.77 6.12 -17.93
CA PRO A 134 -14.23 5.22 -18.95
C PRO A 134 -12.89 4.59 -18.55
N GLU A 135 -12.05 5.32 -17.82
CA GLU A 135 -10.75 4.86 -17.32
C GLU A 135 -10.90 3.74 -16.28
N MET A 136 -11.87 3.85 -15.36
CA MET A 136 -12.18 2.78 -14.41
C MET A 136 -12.72 1.55 -15.14
N VAL A 137 -13.61 1.73 -16.12
CA VAL A 137 -14.13 0.61 -16.94
C VAL A 137 -12.99 -0.10 -17.68
N ALA A 138 -12.06 0.65 -18.27
CA ALA A 138 -10.88 0.07 -18.93
C ALA A 138 -9.98 -0.69 -17.96
N THR A 139 -9.78 -0.16 -16.75
CA THR A 139 -9.00 -0.81 -15.69
C THR A 139 -9.62 -2.14 -15.26
N LEU A 140 -10.93 -2.13 -14.98
CA LEU A 140 -11.66 -3.34 -14.59
C LEU A 140 -11.66 -4.37 -15.72
N LYS A 141 -11.81 -3.93 -16.97
CA LYS A 141 -11.70 -4.82 -18.14
C LYS A 141 -10.30 -5.43 -18.25
N PHE A 142 -9.25 -4.65 -18.06
CA PHE A 142 -7.88 -5.16 -18.07
C PHE A 142 -7.64 -6.23 -17.00
N LEU A 143 -8.08 -5.99 -15.76
CA LEU A 143 -7.97 -6.96 -14.67
C LEU A 143 -8.83 -8.21 -14.93
N HIS A 144 -10.02 -8.03 -15.48
CA HIS A 144 -10.89 -9.12 -15.92
C HIS A 144 -10.19 -9.98 -16.98
N ASP A 145 -9.68 -9.37 -18.05
CA ASP A 145 -9.05 -10.09 -19.16
C ASP A 145 -7.75 -10.78 -18.68
N MET A 146 -7.02 -10.21 -17.72
CA MET A 146 -5.89 -10.86 -17.05
C MET A 146 -6.26 -12.15 -16.31
N LYS A 147 -7.39 -12.12 -15.60
CA LYS A 147 -7.88 -13.20 -14.76
C LYS A 147 -8.62 -14.28 -15.55
N PHE A 148 -9.54 -13.89 -16.43
CA PHE A 148 -10.47 -14.80 -17.08
C PHE A 148 -10.05 -15.21 -18.50
N ASP A 149 -9.45 -14.30 -19.27
CA ASP A 149 -9.05 -14.59 -20.65
C ASP A 149 -7.63 -15.15 -20.73
N ALA A 150 -6.66 -14.41 -20.17
CA ALA A 150 -5.26 -14.82 -20.18
C ALA A 150 -4.92 -15.83 -19.09
N LYS A 151 -5.69 -15.83 -17.99
CA LYS A 151 -5.56 -16.77 -16.85
C LYS A 151 -4.14 -16.81 -16.28
N ILE A 152 -3.49 -15.65 -16.18
CA ILE A 152 -2.10 -15.57 -15.71
C ILE A 152 -1.99 -15.37 -14.18
N VAL A 153 -3.13 -15.20 -13.51
CA VAL A 153 -3.29 -15.01 -12.06
C VAL A 153 -4.27 -16.03 -11.49
N PRO A 154 -4.28 -16.29 -10.17
CA PRO A 154 -5.29 -17.13 -9.55
C PRO A 154 -6.70 -16.61 -9.76
N LEU A 155 -7.68 -17.53 -9.79
CA LEU A 155 -9.08 -17.15 -9.88
C LEU A 155 -9.49 -16.35 -8.64
N GLU A 156 -9.13 -16.75 -7.44
CA GLU A 156 -9.36 -15.93 -6.24
C GLU A 156 -8.07 -15.94 -5.41
N CYS A 157 -7.72 -14.79 -4.85
CA CYS A 157 -6.50 -14.65 -4.07
C CYS A 157 -6.65 -13.48 -3.09
N ASP A 158 -6.61 -13.77 -1.81
CA ASP A 158 -6.47 -12.75 -0.76
C ASP A 158 -4.98 -12.46 -0.50
N TYR A 159 -4.72 -11.61 0.49
CA TYR A 159 -3.36 -11.23 0.86
C TYR A 159 -2.50 -12.43 1.26
N ASP A 160 -2.98 -13.27 2.19
CA ASP A 160 -2.23 -14.40 2.72
C ASP A 160 -1.98 -15.48 1.67
N GLY A 161 -2.98 -15.72 0.80
CA GLY A 161 -2.84 -16.62 -0.35
C GLY A 161 -1.78 -16.14 -1.33
N ALA A 162 -1.78 -14.87 -1.71
CA ALA A 162 -0.78 -14.30 -2.61
C ALA A 162 0.63 -14.37 -2.01
N ASP A 163 0.75 -13.99 -0.73
CA ASP A 163 1.98 -14.00 0.03
C ASP A 163 2.58 -15.42 0.14
N THR A 164 1.74 -16.41 0.46
CA THR A 164 2.14 -17.82 0.54
C THR A 164 2.60 -18.34 -0.82
N LEU A 165 1.82 -18.12 -1.89
CA LEU A 165 2.17 -18.57 -3.24
C LEU A 165 3.53 -18.03 -3.69
N PHE A 166 3.83 -16.77 -3.39
CA PHE A 166 5.12 -16.18 -3.77
C PHE A 166 6.29 -16.73 -2.93
N LYS A 167 6.13 -16.82 -1.60
CA LYS A 167 7.15 -17.39 -0.71
C LYS A 167 7.48 -18.85 -1.01
N GLU A 168 6.48 -19.63 -1.41
CA GLU A 168 6.65 -21.04 -1.80
C GLU A 168 7.21 -21.22 -3.23
N GLY A 169 7.45 -20.13 -3.97
CA GLY A 169 7.92 -20.20 -5.36
C GLY A 169 6.88 -20.75 -6.32
N LYS A 170 5.59 -20.68 -5.98
CA LYS A 170 4.46 -21.02 -6.88
C LYS A 170 4.02 -19.82 -7.71
N ALA A 171 4.51 -18.62 -7.42
CA ALA A 171 4.27 -17.44 -8.24
C ALA A 171 5.60 -16.83 -8.70
N ALA A 172 5.72 -16.53 -10.00
CA ALA A 172 6.92 -15.88 -10.54
C ALA A 172 7.03 -14.41 -10.08
N MET A 173 5.89 -13.74 -9.92
CA MET A 173 5.82 -12.34 -9.52
C MET A 173 4.70 -12.13 -8.51
N ILE A 174 4.86 -11.11 -7.66
CA ILE A 174 3.82 -10.59 -6.78
C ILE A 174 3.78 -9.06 -6.85
N ILE A 175 2.58 -8.48 -6.82
CA ILE A 175 2.42 -7.06 -6.48
C ILE A 175 2.12 -7.00 -4.98
N ASN A 176 3.03 -6.42 -4.20
CA ASN A 176 2.85 -6.18 -2.77
C ASN A 176 3.64 -4.93 -2.35
N GLY A 177 3.50 -4.53 -1.09
CA GLY A 177 4.14 -3.35 -0.55
C GLY A 177 5.52 -3.58 0.06
N ASP A 178 6.21 -2.49 0.32
CA ASP A 178 7.54 -2.42 0.94
C ASP A 178 7.60 -3.13 2.31
N TRP A 179 6.49 -3.14 3.06
CA TRP A 179 6.37 -3.85 4.35
C TRP A 179 6.65 -5.36 4.25
N SER A 180 6.49 -5.95 3.06
CA SER A 180 6.65 -7.39 2.83
C SER A 180 8.08 -7.82 2.45
N ILE A 181 8.95 -6.86 2.11
CA ILE A 181 10.29 -7.13 1.55
C ILE A 181 11.12 -8.04 2.47
N SER A 182 11.15 -7.77 3.78
CA SER A 182 11.94 -8.57 4.74
C SER A 182 11.53 -10.04 4.77
N GLY A 183 10.21 -10.31 4.66
CA GLY A 183 9.67 -11.66 4.57
C GLY A 183 10.10 -12.35 3.28
N TYR A 184 10.12 -11.62 2.16
CA TYR A 184 10.54 -12.18 0.87
C TYR A 184 12.05 -12.36 0.75
N VAL A 185 12.86 -11.47 1.33
CA VAL A 185 14.31 -11.66 1.45
C VAL A 185 14.59 -12.92 2.27
N SER A 186 13.87 -13.15 3.36
CA SER A 186 14.03 -14.37 4.17
C SER A 186 13.68 -15.65 3.40
N ALA A 187 12.67 -15.60 2.52
CA ALA A 187 12.22 -16.76 1.76
C ALA A 187 13.04 -17.05 0.50
N LEU A 188 13.45 -16.00 -0.23
CA LEU A 188 14.05 -16.11 -1.56
C LEU A 188 15.53 -15.70 -1.60
N GLY A 189 16.02 -14.97 -0.60
CA GLY A 189 17.40 -14.47 -0.56
C GLY A 189 17.75 -13.66 -1.81
N ASP A 190 18.89 -14.00 -2.42
CA ASP A 190 19.40 -13.35 -3.63
C ASP A 190 18.53 -13.57 -4.87
N ASP A 191 17.55 -14.47 -4.82
CA ASP A 191 16.59 -14.66 -5.91
C ASP A 191 15.48 -13.60 -5.92
N LEU A 192 15.35 -12.78 -4.86
CA LEU A 192 14.37 -11.69 -4.87
C LEU A 192 14.82 -10.55 -5.79
N GLY A 193 13.95 -10.19 -6.72
CA GLY A 193 14.04 -8.99 -7.53
C GLY A 193 12.92 -7.99 -7.19
N VAL A 194 13.19 -6.70 -7.43
CA VAL A 194 12.24 -5.60 -7.25
C VAL A 194 12.20 -4.77 -8.52
N ALA A 195 11.02 -4.41 -8.99
CA ALA A 195 10.79 -3.62 -10.18
C ALA A 195 9.57 -2.72 -10.03
N ARG A 196 9.42 -1.78 -10.98
CA ARG A 196 8.16 -1.05 -11.15
C ARG A 196 7.07 -2.01 -11.60
N ILE A 197 5.83 -1.71 -11.24
CA ILE A 197 4.67 -2.38 -11.85
C ILE A 197 4.72 -2.12 -13.37
N PRO A 198 4.51 -3.13 -14.23
CA PRO A 198 4.72 -3.00 -15.67
C PRO A 198 3.90 -1.88 -16.28
N LYS A 199 4.51 -1.17 -17.23
CA LYS A 199 3.87 -0.06 -17.94
C LYS A 199 2.62 -0.53 -18.68
N VAL A 200 1.51 0.22 -18.61
CA VAL A 200 0.29 -0.12 -19.33
C VAL A 200 0.49 0.16 -20.82
N SER A 201 0.56 -0.88 -21.64
CA SER A 201 0.84 -0.75 -23.08
C SER A 201 -0.18 0.11 -23.80
N ALA A 202 -1.47 -0.04 -23.45
CA ALA A 202 -2.58 0.67 -24.08
C ALA A 202 -2.51 2.20 -23.92
N THR A 203 -1.88 2.71 -22.87
CA THR A 203 -1.84 4.14 -22.55
C THR A 203 -0.45 4.74 -22.60
N GLY A 204 0.59 3.91 -22.52
CA GLY A 204 1.96 4.35 -22.37
C GLY A 204 2.24 5.00 -21.00
N GLU A 205 1.43 4.72 -19.98
CA GLU A 205 1.61 5.23 -18.63
C GLU A 205 2.12 4.16 -17.68
N TRP A 206 2.88 4.59 -16.67
CA TRP A 206 3.21 3.73 -15.54
C TRP A 206 2.02 3.65 -14.58
N PRO A 207 1.74 2.48 -14.00
CA PRO A 207 0.85 2.37 -12.85
C PRO A 207 1.27 3.33 -11.73
N LYS A 208 0.30 3.91 -11.02
CA LYS A 208 0.51 4.97 -10.02
C LYS A 208 0.09 4.48 -8.64
N PRO A 209 0.90 3.66 -7.95
CA PRO A 209 0.58 3.23 -6.60
C PRO A 209 0.45 4.44 -5.69
N TYR A 210 -0.46 4.36 -4.72
CA TYR A 210 -0.44 5.32 -3.62
C TYR A 210 0.85 5.13 -2.83
N THR A 211 1.39 6.24 -2.37
CA THR A 211 2.51 6.30 -1.45
C THR A 211 1.99 6.98 -0.20
N SER A 212 2.16 6.32 0.94
CA SER A 212 1.75 6.83 2.23
C SER A 212 2.88 6.68 3.24
N GLY A 213 2.82 7.43 4.32
CA GLY A 213 3.63 7.09 5.48
C GLY A 213 2.98 5.98 6.31
N VAL A 214 3.75 5.48 7.25
CA VAL A 214 3.22 4.83 8.45
C VAL A 214 3.34 5.84 9.59
N TYR A 215 2.34 5.91 10.47
CA TYR A 215 2.20 6.97 11.46
C TYR A 215 1.89 6.39 12.84
N PHE A 216 2.34 7.13 13.87
CA PHE A 216 1.71 7.08 15.18
C PHE A 216 0.62 8.15 15.26
N MET A 217 -0.61 7.75 15.59
CA MET A 217 -1.68 8.67 15.96
C MET A 217 -1.97 8.55 17.46
N LEU A 218 -2.26 9.67 18.12
CA LEU A 218 -2.58 9.69 19.54
C LEU A 218 -4.09 9.59 19.73
N THR A 219 -4.52 8.82 20.73
CA THR A 219 -5.94 8.74 21.10
C THR A 219 -6.42 10.04 21.73
N LYS A 220 -7.68 10.41 21.44
CA LYS A 220 -8.32 11.62 21.98
C LYS A 220 -8.23 11.68 23.50
N GLY A 221 -7.84 12.84 24.04
CA GLY A 221 -7.81 13.08 25.48
C GLY A 221 -6.66 12.41 26.24
N ILE A 222 -5.67 11.82 25.54
CA ILE A 222 -4.43 11.37 26.17
C ILE A 222 -3.77 12.52 26.94
N SER A 223 -3.34 12.26 28.18
CA SER A 223 -2.79 13.29 29.07
C SER A 223 -1.92 12.67 30.18
N GLY A 224 -1.24 13.51 30.95
CA GLY A 224 -0.41 13.11 32.09
C GLY A 224 0.70 12.12 31.71
N ASP A 225 0.93 11.13 32.57
CA ASP A 225 2.00 10.14 32.41
C ASP A 225 1.88 9.33 31.10
N LYS A 226 0.65 9.10 30.64
CA LYS A 226 0.39 8.39 29.37
C LYS A 226 0.85 9.20 28.17
N LEU A 227 0.54 10.49 28.13
CA LEU A 227 1.02 11.39 27.08
C LEU A 227 2.55 11.46 27.11
N LYS A 228 3.14 11.58 28.30
CA LYS A 228 4.60 11.64 28.45
C LYS A 228 5.27 10.36 27.92
N ALA A 229 4.75 9.19 28.31
CA ALA A 229 5.25 7.91 27.82
C ALA A 229 5.12 7.77 26.29
N ALA A 230 4.01 8.25 25.72
CA ALA A 230 3.81 8.25 24.28
C ALA A 230 4.81 9.16 23.55
N GLN A 231 5.06 10.36 24.07
CA GLN A 231 6.06 11.27 23.52
C GLN A 231 7.46 10.66 23.56
N ASP A 232 7.86 10.09 24.69
CA ASP A 232 9.18 9.48 24.86
C ASP A 232 9.36 8.27 23.92
N PHE A 233 8.34 7.42 23.79
CA PHE A 233 8.36 6.29 22.87
C PHE A 233 8.44 6.71 21.41
N ILE A 234 7.58 7.64 20.97
CA ILE A 234 7.56 8.14 19.59
C ILE A 234 8.87 8.86 19.26
N GLY A 235 9.39 9.67 20.19
CA GLY A 235 10.69 10.33 20.05
C GLY A 235 11.84 9.33 19.91
N PHE A 236 11.86 8.26 20.71
CA PHE A 236 12.85 7.19 20.59
C PHE A 236 12.76 6.45 19.24
N VAL A 237 11.54 6.11 18.78
CA VAL A 237 11.34 5.40 17.51
C VAL A 237 11.70 6.26 16.30
N SER A 238 11.45 7.56 16.34
CA SER A 238 11.76 8.50 15.26
C SER A 238 13.16 9.10 15.32
N SER A 239 13.99 8.71 16.29
CA SER A 239 15.36 9.19 16.43
C SER A 239 16.32 8.57 15.39
N LYS A 240 17.39 9.30 15.05
CA LYS A 240 18.42 8.86 14.08
C LYS A 240 19.28 7.69 14.54
N GLU A 241 19.22 7.29 15.82
CA GLU A 241 20.12 6.29 16.41
C GLU A 241 19.65 4.83 16.20
N LYS A 242 18.69 4.60 15.29
CA LYS A 242 18.23 3.27 14.89
C LYS A 242 18.64 2.93 13.45
#